data_AF-A0A352VMP6-F1
#
_entry.id   AF-A0A352VMP6-F1
#
_cell.length_a   1.000
_cell.length_b   1.000
_cell.length_c   1.000
_cell.angle_alpha   90.00
_cell.angle_beta   90.00
_cell.angle_gamma   90.00
#
_symmetry.space_group_name_H-M   'P 1'
#
loop_
_entity.id
_entity.type
_entity.pdbx_description
1 polymer ?
#
loop_
_entity_poly.entity_id
_entity_poly.type
_entity_poly.pdbx_seq_one_letter_code
_entity_poly.pdbx_strand_id
1 'polypeptide(L)'
;MVVAALLTFVAPVAAQDANAWRAPFAAGQQARADGDHAAYAREMAEVVRIMPAGHLNRPFAQYHAARGAALLADTTATVAFLRQAWDEGIEALMISFAEFDSAFDAISDSREFRHVMGLAAEMEFSVQSLGGSVHLIRGAGSNVVAQVGGDGLLLVDTGYAPALTALRHALGGLSGGRVARLILTHPHEDHMGSAAALGAAANMLAHPGTTEAMREPYVFMEGVEMPPKSQTAYPDSEIASDTAFVSNGEEVRVAVTPAHTGADLVVYFTESRVAHFGDTYLAGNPMMFPGNEDADAFLDNLESLLDSMHPGRSS
;
A
#
# COMPACT_ATOMS: atom_id res chain seq x y z
N MET A 1 37.45 26.80 11.00
CA MET A 1 37.43 26.91 9.52
C MET A 1 35.99 26.66 9.10
N VAL A 2 35.26 27.74 8.84
CA VAL A 2 33.83 27.73 8.49
C VAL A 2 33.74 27.60 6.98
N VAL A 3 33.07 26.55 6.50
CA VAL A 3 32.52 26.49 5.15
C VAL A 3 31.05 26.12 5.31
N ALA A 4 30.24 27.11 5.65
CA ALA A 4 28.79 27.03 5.46
C ALA A 4 28.50 27.66 4.11
N ALA A 5 28.31 26.82 3.09
CA ALA A 5 27.81 27.27 1.79
C ALA A 5 26.30 27.50 1.91
N LEU A 6 25.90 28.77 1.88
CA LEU A 6 24.52 29.17 1.61
C LEU A 6 24.20 28.83 0.15
N LEU A 7 23.53 27.70 -0.08
CA LEU A 7 22.74 27.49 -1.29
C LEU A 7 21.27 27.81 -0.95
N THR A 8 20.96 29.09 -0.95
CA THR A 8 19.60 29.59 -1.06
C THR A 8 19.06 29.23 -2.45
N PHE A 9 18.40 28.09 -2.57
CA PHE A 9 17.23 28.05 -3.47
C PHE A 9 16.09 28.65 -2.65
N VAL A 10 15.49 29.71 -3.19
CA VAL A 10 14.20 30.19 -2.71
C VAL A 10 13.22 29.05 -2.93
N ALA A 11 13.04 28.17 -1.93
CA ALA A 11 11.84 27.37 -1.86
C ALA A 11 10.72 28.39 -1.68
N PRO A 12 9.73 28.48 -2.57
CA PRO A 12 8.54 29.22 -2.22
C PRO A 12 8.01 28.53 -0.94
N VAL A 13 7.79 29.31 0.10
CA VAL A 13 6.95 28.89 1.22
C VAL A 13 5.54 28.75 0.64
N ALA A 14 5.29 27.63 -0.02
CA ALA A 14 4.01 27.26 -0.63
C ALA A 14 3.06 26.64 0.40
N ALA A 15 3.32 26.83 1.70
CA ALA A 15 2.61 26.11 2.76
C ALA A 15 1.16 26.59 2.97
N GLN A 16 0.80 27.81 2.53
CA GLN A 16 -0.55 28.33 2.74
C GLN A 16 -1.50 28.05 1.55
N ASP A 17 -1.07 28.23 0.30
CA ASP A 17 -1.90 27.87 -0.87
C ASP A 17 -1.99 26.36 -1.11
N ALA A 18 -0.96 25.57 -0.77
CA ALA A 18 -0.99 24.11 -0.95
C ALA A 18 -1.97 23.37 -0.03
N ASN A 19 -2.60 24.07 0.92
CA ASN A 19 -3.47 23.48 1.95
C ASN A 19 -4.91 24.03 1.91
N ALA A 20 -5.29 24.81 0.88
CA ALA A 20 -6.65 25.34 0.74
C ALA A 20 -7.73 24.24 0.75
N TRP A 21 -7.36 23.01 0.38
CA TRP A 21 -8.20 21.82 0.41
C TRP A 21 -8.52 21.31 1.82
N ARG A 22 -7.70 21.61 2.84
CA ARG A 22 -7.88 21.07 4.20
C ARG A 22 -9.16 21.55 4.87
N ALA A 23 -9.53 22.82 4.68
CA ALA A 23 -10.73 23.39 5.27
C ALA A 23 -12.02 22.74 4.73
N PRO A 24 -12.27 22.66 3.40
CA PRO A 24 -13.43 21.93 2.88
C PRO A 24 -13.35 20.43 3.18
N PHE A 25 -12.15 19.82 3.22
CA PHE A 25 -12.02 18.42 3.63
C PHE A 25 -12.52 18.20 5.07
N ALA A 26 -12.06 19.02 6.03
CA ALA A 26 -12.51 18.94 7.41
C ALA A 26 -14.01 19.22 7.56
N ALA A 27 -14.55 20.20 6.82
CA ALA A 27 -15.98 20.50 6.81
C ALA A 27 -16.81 19.33 6.25
N GLY A 28 -16.35 18.68 5.18
CA GLY A 28 -17.01 17.51 4.64
C GLY A 28 -16.96 16.30 5.58
N GLN A 29 -15.83 16.06 6.25
CA GLN A 29 -15.76 14.99 7.26
C GLN A 29 -16.71 15.22 8.44
N GLN A 30 -16.85 16.48 8.89
CA GLN A 30 -17.84 16.84 9.89
C GLN A 30 -19.27 16.60 9.38
N ALA A 31 -19.58 17.05 8.16
CA ALA A 31 -20.89 16.80 7.54
C ALA A 31 -21.20 15.30 7.41
N ARG A 32 -20.20 14.47 7.09
CA ARG A 32 -20.33 13.01 7.06
C ARG A 32 -20.68 12.46 8.44
N ALA A 33 -19.98 12.90 9.49
CA ALA A 33 -20.25 12.50 10.87
C ALA A 33 -21.66 12.94 11.33
N ASP A 34 -22.15 14.08 10.85
CA ASP A 34 -23.48 14.60 11.14
C ASP A 34 -24.60 13.98 10.29
N GLY A 35 -24.26 13.14 9.30
CA GLY A 35 -25.21 12.52 8.37
C GLY A 35 -25.73 13.46 7.27
N ASP A 36 -25.14 14.64 7.09
CA ASP A 36 -25.47 15.57 6.01
C ASP A 36 -24.71 15.19 4.73
N HIS A 37 -25.25 14.19 4.01
CA HIS A 37 -24.65 13.68 2.78
C HIS A 37 -24.56 14.75 1.67
N ALA A 38 -25.48 15.73 1.66
CA ALA A 38 -25.49 16.78 0.65
C ALA A 38 -24.36 17.79 0.88
N ALA A 39 -24.12 18.19 2.13
CA ALA A 39 -22.96 18.99 2.47
C ALA A 39 -21.67 18.19 2.25
N TYR A 40 -21.61 16.93 2.68
CA TYR A 40 -20.44 16.07 2.46
C TYR A 40 -20.05 15.99 0.97
N ALA A 41 -21.00 15.67 0.08
CA ALA A 41 -20.75 15.57 -1.35
C ALA A 41 -20.24 16.89 -1.95
N ARG A 42 -20.85 18.02 -1.57
CA ARG A 42 -20.42 19.35 -2.02
C ARG A 42 -18.99 19.69 -1.59
N GLU A 43 -18.68 19.51 -0.32
CA GLU A 43 -17.36 19.86 0.21
C GLU A 43 -16.27 18.97 -0.40
N MET A 44 -16.52 17.67 -0.56
CA MET A 44 -15.55 16.76 -1.18
C MET A 44 -15.33 17.04 -2.67
N ALA A 45 -16.39 17.40 -3.41
CA ALA A 45 -16.24 17.86 -4.78
C ALA A 45 -15.40 19.15 -4.87
N GLU A 46 -15.54 20.07 -3.91
CA GLU A 46 -14.71 21.28 -3.83
C GLU A 46 -13.24 20.95 -3.55
N VAL A 47 -12.96 20.02 -2.63
CA VAL A 47 -11.60 19.51 -2.37
C VAL A 47 -10.95 19.03 -3.67
N VAL A 48 -11.64 18.19 -4.45
CA VAL A 48 -11.13 17.68 -5.74
C VAL A 48 -10.93 18.81 -6.75
N ARG A 49 -11.79 19.83 -6.75
CA ARG A 49 -11.69 20.97 -7.66
C ARG A 49 -10.45 21.83 -7.40
N ILE A 50 -10.09 22.06 -6.14
CA ILE A 50 -9.00 22.97 -5.76
C ILE A 50 -7.66 22.26 -5.52
N MET A 51 -7.67 20.95 -5.30
CA MET A 51 -6.44 20.19 -5.19
C MET A 51 -5.76 20.09 -6.58
N PRO A 52 -4.45 20.30 -6.71
CA PRO A 52 -3.76 20.14 -8.00
C PRO A 52 -3.73 18.67 -8.46
N ALA A 53 -3.81 18.43 -9.77
CA ALA A 53 -3.47 17.13 -10.35
C ALA A 53 -2.03 16.73 -9.96
N GLY A 54 -1.77 15.46 -9.68
CA GLY A 54 -0.46 15.00 -9.21
C GLY A 54 -0.26 15.10 -7.69
N HIS A 55 -1.18 15.70 -6.94
CA HIS A 55 -1.09 15.75 -5.48
C HIS A 55 -1.33 14.36 -4.86
N LEU A 56 -0.46 13.92 -3.94
CA LEU A 56 -0.50 12.56 -3.38
C LEU A 56 -1.83 12.20 -2.69
N ASN A 57 -2.49 13.16 -2.03
CA ASN A 57 -3.79 12.93 -1.38
C ASN A 57 -5.01 13.08 -2.31
N ARG A 58 -4.80 13.36 -3.60
CA ARG A 58 -5.89 13.60 -4.55
C ARG A 58 -6.77 12.39 -4.80
N PRO A 59 -6.21 11.17 -4.91
CA PRO A 59 -7.04 9.97 -5.01
C PRO A 59 -8.01 9.87 -3.85
N PHE A 60 -7.55 10.04 -2.60
CA PHE A 60 -8.41 10.03 -1.40
C PHE A 60 -9.55 11.05 -1.50
N ALA A 61 -9.25 12.28 -1.91
CA ALA A 61 -10.29 13.30 -2.12
C ALA A 61 -11.32 12.88 -3.18
N GLN A 62 -10.87 12.29 -4.30
CA GLN A 62 -11.75 11.79 -5.37
C GLN A 62 -12.62 10.64 -4.90
N TYR A 63 -12.08 9.72 -4.10
CA TYR A 63 -12.86 8.66 -3.49
C TYR A 63 -13.94 9.21 -2.55
N HIS A 64 -13.62 10.18 -1.70
CA HIS A 64 -14.63 10.81 -0.85
C HIS A 64 -15.69 11.59 -1.65
N ALA A 65 -15.31 12.24 -2.76
CA ALA A 65 -16.27 12.89 -3.65
C ALA A 65 -17.19 11.87 -4.34
N ALA A 66 -16.63 10.74 -4.78
CA ALA A 66 -17.39 9.62 -5.32
C ALA A 66 -18.37 9.04 -4.29
N ARG A 67 -17.90 8.86 -3.05
CA ARG A 67 -18.69 8.38 -1.91
C ARG A 67 -19.84 9.31 -1.58
N GLY A 68 -19.58 10.62 -1.52
CA GLY A 68 -20.62 11.63 -1.29
C GLY A 68 -21.69 11.62 -2.39
N ALA A 69 -21.28 11.55 -3.66
CA ALA A 69 -22.21 11.40 -4.79
C ALA A 69 -23.03 10.10 -4.71
N ALA A 70 -22.42 9.00 -4.28
CA ALA A 70 -23.07 7.70 -4.18
C ALA A 70 -24.15 7.69 -3.10
N LEU A 71 -23.90 8.33 -1.96
CA LEU A 71 -24.88 8.54 -0.89
C LEU A 71 -26.09 9.39 -1.31
N LEU A 72 -25.97 10.15 -2.39
CA LEU A 72 -27.06 10.90 -3.03
C LEU A 72 -27.68 10.15 -4.21
N ALA A 73 -27.28 8.89 -4.44
CA ALA A 73 -27.65 8.06 -5.58
C ALA A 73 -27.34 8.69 -6.95
N ASP A 74 -26.32 9.56 -7.04
CA ASP A 74 -25.85 10.15 -8.29
C ASP A 74 -24.78 9.26 -8.95
N THR A 75 -25.24 8.22 -9.65
CA THR A 75 -24.35 7.28 -10.37
C THR A 75 -23.41 7.99 -11.35
N THR A 76 -23.87 9.07 -11.99
CA THR A 76 -23.07 9.75 -13.02
C THR A 76 -21.87 10.46 -12.38
N ALA A 77 -22.12 11.23 -11.32
CA ALA A 77 -21.04 11.91 -10.59
C ALA A 77 -20.11 10.91 -9.89
N THR A 78 -20.65 9.85 -9.28
CA THR A 78 -19.84 8.81 -8.64
C THR A 78 -18.87 8.16 -9.62
N VAL A 79 -19.38 7.68 -10.76
CA VAL A 79 -18.56 7.04 -11.79
C VAL A 79 -17.53 8.03 -12.35
N ALA A 80 -17.88 9.30 -12.52
CA ALA A 80 -16.95 10.31 -13.00
C ALA A 80 -15.76 10.50 -12.03
N PHE A 81 -16.00 10.59 -10.72
CA PHE A 81 -14.91 10.73 -9.73
C PHE A 81 -14.04 9.48 -9.64
N LEU A 82 -14.64 8.28 -9.60
CA LEU A 82 -13.87 7.02 -9.59
C LEU A 82 -13.04 6.88 -10.87
N ARG A 83 -13.63 7.19 -12.03
CA ARG A 83 -12.93 7.16 -13.31
C ARG A 83 -11.79 8.17 -13.36
N GLN A 84 -11.99 9.36 -12.79
CA GLN A 84 -10.93 10.35 -12.71
C GLN A 84 -9.77 9.88 -11.82
N ALA A 85 -10.06 9.29 -10.66
CA ALA A 85 -9.03 8.71 -9.79
C ALA A 85 -8.24 7.61 -10.52
N TRP A 86 -8.94 6.76 -11.27
CA TRP A 86 -8.31 5.75 -12.11
C TRP A 86 -7.38 6.34 -13.17
N ASP A 87 -7.88 7.27 -13.99
CA ASP A 87 -7.15 7.83 -15.12
C ASP A 87 -5.95 8.69 -14.70
N GLU A 88 -5.97 9.28 -13.50
CA GLU A 88 -4.81 10.00 -12.93
C GLU A 88 -3.66 9.06 -12.53
N GLY A 89 -3.94 7.76 -12.33
CA GLY A 89 -2.91 6.72 -12.15
C GLY A 89 -2.19 6.73 -10.80
N ILE A 90 -2.51 7.66 -9.90
CA ILE A 90 -1.97 7.74 -8.54
C ILE A 90 -2.88 6.89 -7.66
N GLU A 91 -2.37 5.81 -7.06
CA GLU A 91 -3.17 4.88 -6.27
C GLU A 91 -4.46 4.43 -6.98
N ALA A 92 -4.39 4.14 -8.29
CA ALA A 92 -5.59 3.89 -9.10
C ALA A 92 -6.47 2.74 -8.56
N LEU A 93 -5.86 1.72 -7.95
CA LEU A 93 -6.58 0.59 -7.35
C LEU A 93 -7.41 0.96 -6.12
N MET A 94 -7.20 2.15 -5.55
CA MET A 94 -7.98 2.67 -4.43
C MET A 94 -9.48 2.77 -4.76
N ILE A 95 -9.85 2.84 -6.05
CA ILE A 95 -11.26 2.80 -6.45
C ILE A 95 -11.96 1.50 -6.06
N SER A 96 -11.23 0.40 -5.94
CA SER A 96 -11.80 -0.93 -5.66
C SER A 96 -12.47 -1.01 -4.28
N PHE A 97 -12.15 -0.08 -3.38
CA PHE A 97 -12.78 -0.02 -2.06
C PHE A 97 -14.26 0.31 -2.13
N ALA A 98 -14.70 0.92 -3.23
CA ALA A 98 -16.11 1.21 -3.45
C ALA A 98 -16.95 -0.08 -3.48
N GLU A 99 -16.37 -1.26 -3.76
CA GLU A 99 -17.07 -2.55 -3.67
C GLU A 99 -17.36 -2.99 -2.23
N PHE A 100 -16.64 -2.45 -1.25
CA PHE A 100 -16.75 -2.80 0.17
C PHE A 100 -17.38 -1.68 1.02
N ASP A 101 -17.62 -0.50 0.44
CA ASP A 101 -18.18 0.66 1.12
C ASP A 101 -19.69 0.76 0.85
N SER A 102 -20.50 0.54 1.89
CA SER A 102 -21.97 0.59 1.81
C SER A 102 -22.54 1.89 1.25
N ALA A 103 -21.76 2.98 1.21
CA ALA A 103 -22.15 4.21 0.53
C ALA A 103 -22.45 4.02 -0.97
N PHE A 104 -21.90 2.97 -1.59
CA PHE A 104 -22.06 2.66 -3.01
C PHE A 104 -23.14 1.61 -3.29
N ASP A 105 -23.78 1.03 -2.27
CA ASP A 105 -24.77 -0.05 -2.41
C ASP A 105 -25.91 0.30 -3.37
N ALA A 106 -26.38 1.56 -3.34
CA ALA A 106 -27.48 2.02 -4.19
C ALA A 106 -27.15 2.05 -5.68
N ILE A 107 -25.86 2.04 -6.05
CA ILE A 107 -25.40 2.17 -7.44
C ILE A 107 -24.57 0.97 -7.92
N SER A 108 -24.27 0.01 -7.04
CA SER A 108 -23.32 -1.09 -7.30
C SER A 108 -23.76 -1.99 -8.46
N ASP A 109 -25.06 -2.14 -8.69
CA ASP A 109 -25.63 -2.92 -9.80
C ASP A 109 -25.59 -2.19 -11.16
N SER A 110 -25.31 -0.88 -11.17
CA SER A 110 -25.24 -0.11 -12.41
C SER A 110 -24.15 -0.65 -13.34
N ARG A 111 -24.38 -0.52 -14.64
CA ARG A 111 -23.41 -1.01 -15.65
C ARG A 111 -22.13 -0.19 -15.59
N GLU A 112 -22.27 1.11 -15.36
CA GLU A 112 -21.21 2.10 -15.34
C GLU A 112 -20.28 1.87 -14.13
N PHE A 113 -20.84 1.63 -12.95
CA PHE A 113 -20.05 1.30 -11.76
C PHE A 113 -19.28 0.00 -11.95
N ARG A 114 -19.95 -1.09 -12.36
CA ARG A 114 -19.31 -2.38 -12.62
C ARG A 114 -18.23 -2.30 -13.69
N HIS A 115 -18.40 -1.46 -14.71
CA HIS A 115 -17.37 -1.24 -15.71
C HIS A 115 -16.12 -0.60 -15.09
N VAL A 116 -16.27 0.41 -14.24
CA VAL A 116 -15.12 1.06 -13.58
C VAL A 116 -14.43 0.13 -12.59
N MET A 117 -15.17 -0.66 -11.81
CA MET A 117 -14.56 -1.68 -10.92
C MET A 117 -13.80 -2.76 -11.71
N GLY A 118 -14.31 -3.12 -12.89
CA GLY A 118 -13.67 -4.10 -13.77
C GLY A 118 -12.31 -3.67 -14.33
N LEU A 119 -11.96 -2.37 -14.30
CA LEU A 119 -10.70 -1.87 -14.84
C LEU A 119 -9.47 -2.45 -14.11
N ALA A 120 -9.61 -2.79 -12.82
CA ALA A 120 -8.55 -3.43 -12.03
C ALA A 120 -7.99 -4.70 -12.68
N ALA A 121 -8.86 -5.49 -13.34
CA ALA A 121 -8.46 -6.74 -13.99
C ALA A 121 -7.70 -6.51 -15.31
N GLU A 122 -7.80 -5.30 -15.90
CA GLU A 122 -7.17 -4.92 -17.17
C GLU A 122 -5.84 -4.19 -16.96
N MET A 123 -5.41 -3.98 -15.71
CA MET A 123 -4.15 -3.29 -15.43
C MET A 123 -2.93 -4.07 -15.92
N GLU A 124 -1.92 -3.33 -16.35
CA GLU A 124 -0.59 -3.85 -16.58
C GLU A 124 0.37 -3.32 -15.52
N PHE A 125 1.21 -4.21 -15.00
CA PHE A 125 2.24 -3.84 -14.03
C PHE A 125 3.57 -3.61 -14.71
N SER A 126 4.30 -2.61 -14.21
CA SER A 126 5.68 -2.41 -14.61
C SER A 126 6.59 -3.31 -13.79
N VAL A 127 7.56 -3.93 -14.45
CA VAL A 127 8.56 -4.80 -13.81
C VAL A 127 9.94 -4.22 -14.04
N GLN A 128 10.70 -4.02 -12.97
CA GLN A 128 12.05 -3.45 -12.99
C GLN A 128 13.03 -4.38 -12.26
N SER A 129 14.15 -4.74 -12.90
CA SER A 129 15.24 -5.42 -12.18
C SER A 129 15.91 -4.44 -11.21
N LEU A 130 16.09 -4.87 -9.95
CA LEU A 130 16.74 -4.07 -8.90
C LEU A 130 18.20 -4.48 -8.66
N GLY A 131 18.57 -5.69 -9.06
CA GLY A 131 19.91 -6.25 -8.87
C GLY A 131 19.86 -7.76 -8.67
N GLY A 132 20.87 -8.48 -9.15
CA GLY A 132 20.94 -9.94 -9.03
C GLY A 132 19.69 -10.63 -9.57
N SER A 133 18.98 -11.33 -8.69
CA SER A 133 17.76 -12.10 -9.00
C SER A 133 16.46 -11.39 -8.58
N VAL A 134 16.55 -10.14 -8.12
CA VAL A 134 15.45 -9.41 -7.49
C VAL A 134 14.83 -8.38 -8.44
N HIS A 135 13.51 -8.38 -8.49
CA HIS A 135 12.69 -7.54 -9.34
C HIS A 135 11.62 -6.81 -8.53
N LEU A 136 11.37 -5.56 -8.88
CA LEU A 136 10.27 -4.75 -8.40
C LEU A 136 9.10 -4.83 -9.37
N ILE A 137 7.91 -5.03 -8.84
CA ILE A 137 6.63 -4.99 -9.55
C ILE A 137 5.84 -3.81 -8.99
N ARG A 138 5.52 -2.83 -9.85
CA ARG A 138 4.71 -1.65 -9.48
C ARG A 138 3.35 -1.68 -10.15
N GLY A 139 2.36 -1.13 -9.46
CA GLY A 139 0.98 -0.98 -9.93
C GLY A 139 -0.03 -1.79 -9.12
N ALA A 140 0.41 -2.55 -8.12
CA ALA A 140 -0.43 -3.43 -7.31
C ALA A 140 -1.08 -2.72 -6.09
N GLY A 141 -0.93 -1.40 -5.98
CA GLY A 141 -1.21 -0.61 -4.77
C GLY A 141 0.09 -0.35 -4.01
N SER A 142 0.75 -1.42 -3.57
CA SER A 142 2.08 -1.36 -2.98
C SER A 142 3.19 -1.74 -3.97
N ASN A 143 4.44 -1.60 -3.52
CA ASN A 143 5.58 -2.23 -4.17
C ASN A 143 5.61 -3.72 -3.83
N VAL A 144 5.55 -4.58 -4.84
CA VAL A 144 5.73 -6.02 -4.68
C VAL A 144 7.13 -6.40 -5.16
N VAL A 145 7.87 -7.19 -4.39
CA VAL A 145 9.23 -7.61 -4.74
C VAL A 145 9.26 -9.11 -5.02
N ALA A 146 9.84 -9.50 -6.15
CA ALA A 146 10.00 -10.90 -6.55
C ALA A 146 11.47 -11.25 -6.72
N GLN A 147 11.92 -12.29 -6.02
CA GLN A 147 13.20 -12.94 -6.26
C GLN A 147 12.98 -14.19 -7.13
N VAL A 148 13.76 -14.31 -8.21
CA VAL A 148 13.58 -15.36 -9.24
C VAL A 148 14.76 -16.33 -9.23
N GLY A 149 14.51 -17.63 -9.07
CA GLY A 149 15.55 -18.63 -9.26
C GLY A 149 15.06 -20.07 -9.28
N GLY A 150 15.99 -21.00 -9.10
CA GLY A 150 15.76 -22.44 -9.23
C GLY A 150 14.83 -23.04 -8.16
N ASP A 151 14.71 -22.39 -7.00
CA ASP A 151 13.82 -22.84 -5.92
C ASP A 151 12.36 -22.41 -6.15
N GLY A 152 12.14 -21.51 -7.11
CA GLY A 152 10.87 -20.87 -7.41
C GLY A 152 10.90 -19.36 -7.14
N LEU A 153 9.73 -18.74 -7.16
CA LEU A 153 9.60 -17.32 -6.81
C LEU A 153 9.50 -17.17 -5.29
N LEU A 154 10.31 -16.29 -4.71
CA LEU A 154 10.05 -15.70 -3.40
C LEU A 154 9.42 -14.34 -3.63
N LEU A 155 8.22 -14.14 -3.12
CA LEU A 155 7.48 -12.89 -3.21
C LEU A 155 7.48 -12.18 -1.85
N VAL A 156 7.64 -10.86 -1.86
CA VAL A 156 7.42 -9.99 -0.71
C VAL A 156 6.24 -9.09 -1.04
N ASP A 157 5.20 -9.20 -0.22
CA ASP A 157 3.86 -8.60 -0.39
C ASP A 157 3.11 -9.08 -1.64
N THR A 158 1.83 -8.69 -1.76
CA THR A 158 0.92 -9.25 -2.76
C THR A 158 0.03 -8.23 -3.46
N GLY A 159 0.07 -6.95 -3.08
CA GLY A 159 -0.86 -5.96 -3.63
C GLY A 159 -2.30 -6.15 -3.16
N TYR A 160 -3.18 -5.28 -3.65
CA TYR A 160 -4.62 -5.42 -3.52
C TYR A 160 -5.15 -6.67 -4.25
N ALA A 161 -6.22 -7.27 -3.73
CA ALA A 161 -6.85 -8.46 -4.32
C ALA A 161 -7.35 -8.28 -5.78
N PRO A 162 -7.98 -7.14 -6.16
CA PRO A 162 -8.41 -6.90 -7.54
C PRO A 162 -7.26 -6.90 -8.56
N ALA A 163 -6.03 -6.68 -8.09
CA ALA A 163 -4.82 -6.63 -8.88
C ALA A 163 -4.22 -8.03 -9.18
N LEU A 164 -4.80 -9.10 -8.65
CA LEU A 164 -4.26 -10.47 -8.73
C LEU A 164 -3.99 -10.94 -10.17
N THR A 165 -4.88 -10.63 -11.11
CA THR A 165 -4.73 -11.05 -12.52
C THR A 165 -3.47 -10.41 -13.13
N ALA A 166 -3.30 -9.10 -12.95
CA ALA A 166 -2.14 -8.36 -13.40
C ALA A 166 -0.86 -8.84 -12.72
N LEU A 167 -0.92 -9.13 -11.41
CA LEU A 167 0.20 -9.69 -10.65
C LEU A 167 0.63 -11.05 -11.21
N ARG A 168 -0.31 -11.97 -11.44
CA ARG A 168 0.00 -13.30 -12.01
C ARG A 168 0.62 -13.18 -13.40
N HIS A 169 0.15 -12.25 -14.22
CA HIS A 169 0.73 -11.97 -15.53
C HIS A 169 2.17 -11.48 -15.41
N ALA A 170 2.43 -10.51 -14.54
CA ALA A 170 3.78 -9.99 -14.28
C ALA A 170 4.74 -11.08 -13.77
N LEU A 171 4.29 -11.91 -12.82
CA LEU A 171 5.07 -13.04 -12.30
C LEU A 171 5.37 -14.08 -13.39
N GLY A 172 4.38 -14.41 -14.23
CA GLY A 172 4.56 -15.31 -15.37
C GLY A 172 5.55 -14.80 -16.41
N GLY A 173 5.64 -13.48 -16.59
CA GLY A 173 6.64 -12.83 -17.45
C GLY A 173 8.06 -12.88 -16.87
N LEU A 174 8.20 -12.93 -15.54
CA LEU A 174 9.49 -13.10 -14.85
C LEU A 174 9.95 -14.56 -14.84
N SER A 175 9.04 -15.50 -14.62
CA SER A 175 9.35 -16.93 -14.52
C SER A 175 8.11 -17.79 -14.75
N GLY A 176 8.29 -18.95 -15.38
CA GLY A 176 7.28 -20.02 -15.37
C GLY A 176 7.19 -20.79 -14.05
N GLY A 177 8.00 -20.42 -13.04
CA GLY A 177 8.02 -21.03 -11.72
C GLY A 177 6.82 -20.63 -10.86
N ARG A 178 6.46 -21.50 -9.91
CA ARG A 178 5.44 -21.20 -8.89
C ARG A 178 5.98 -20.21 -7.85
N VAL A 179 5.09 -19.49 -7.19
CA VAL A 179 5.39 -18.80 -5.92
C VAL A 179 5.64 -19.87 -4.86
N ALA A 180 6.91 -20.05 -4.49
CA ALA A 180 7.33 -21.07 -3.53
C ALA A 180 7.33 -20.52 -2.10
N ARG A 181 7.63 -19.23 -1.94
CA ARG A 181 7.63 -18.53 -0.66
C ARG A 181 6.95 -17.17 -0.81
N LEU A 182 6.17 -16.78 0.19
CA LEU A 182 5.57 -15.45 0.30
C LEU A 182 5.90 -14.88 1.67
N ILE A 183 6.40 -13.64 1.72
CA ILE A 183 6.60 -12.89 2.95
C ILE A 183 5.64 -11.71 2.93
N LEU A 184 4.80 -11.59 3.95
CA LEU A 184 3.96 -10.40 4.15
C LEU A 184 4.66 -9.49 5.14
N THR A 185 4.93 -8.26 4.73
CA THR A 185 5.66 -7.31 5.57
C THR A 185 4.84 -6.83 6.74
N HIS A 186 3.53 -6.60 6.56
CA HIS A 186 2.62 -6.09 7.59
C HIS A 186 1.14 -6.28 7.16
N PRO A 187 0.14 -6.06 8.05
CA PRO A 187 -1.27 -6.42 7.82
C PRO A 187 -2.09 -5.35 7.08
N HIS A 188 -1.51 -4.55 6.20
CA HIS A 188 -2.30 -3.67 5.34
C HIS A 188 -2.73 -4.36 4.05
N GLU A 189 -3.90 -3.99 3.55
CA GLU A 189 -4.59 -4.71 2.47
C GLU A 189 -3.87 -4.63 1.12
N ASP A 190 -3.14 -3.55 0.85
CA ASP A 190 -2.22 -3.44 -0.28
C ASP A 190 -0.99 -4.35 -0.14
N HIS A 191 -0.72 -4.91 1.03
CA HIS A 191 0.40 -5.85 1.22
C HIS A 191 -0.09 -7.30 1.24
N MET A 192 -1.27 -7.56 1.79
CA MET A 192 -1.83 -8.91 1.98
C MET A 192 -3.08 -9.23 1.15
N GLY A 193 -3.55 -8.32 0.29
CA GLY A 193 -4.83 -8.44 -0.41
C GLY A 193 -4.96 -9.74 -1.20
N SER A 194 -3.92 -10.08 -1.95
CA SER A 194 -3.87 -11.30 -2.78
C SER A 194 -3.32 -12.54 -2.03
N ALA A 195 -3.03 -12.45 -0.72
CA ALA A 195 -2.43 -13.54 0.05
C ALA A 195 -3.25 -14.84 0.01
N ALA A 196 -4.58 -14.76 0.12
CA ALA A 196 -5.44 -15.95 0.07
C ALA A 196 -5.30 -16.78 -1.22
N ALA A 197 -5.08 -16.11 -2.35
CA ALA A 197 -5.02 -16.73 -3.67
C ALA A 197 -3.62 -17.22 -4.04
N LEU A 198 -2.58 -16.63 -3.44
CA LEU A 198 -1.18 -17.00 -3.66
C LEU A 198 -0.68 -17.99 -2.60
N GLY A 199 -1.15 -17.86 -1.37
CA GLY A 199 -0.74 -18.63 -0.19
C GLY A 199 -1.01 -20.11 -0.27
N ALA A 200 -2.11 -20.52 -0.92
CA ALA A 200 -2.46 -21.95 -1.04
C ALA A 200 -1.38 -22.82 -1.71
N ALA A 201 -0.43 -22.22 -2.45
CA ALA A 201 0.64 -22.91 -3.14
C ALA A 201 2.06 -22.51 -2.68
N ALA A 202 2.17 -21.60 -1.70
CA ALA A 202 3.43 -21.02 -1.23
C ALA A 202 3.60 -21.25 0.26
N ASN A 203 4.84 -21.37 0.75
CA ASN A 203 5.13 -21.25 2.17
C ASN A 203 5.06 -19.77 2.58
N MET A 204 4.01 -19.38 3.30
CA MET A 204 3.75 -18.00 3.69
C MET A 204 4.34 -17.68 5.06
N LEU A 205 5.04 -16.55 5.18
CA LEU A 205 5.64 -16.06 6.41
C LEU A 205 5.17 -14.64 6.71
N ALA A 206 4.90 -14.35 7.98
CA ALA A 206 4.63 -13.00 8.46
C ALA A 206 4.95 -12.88 9.96
N HIS A 207 4.88 -11.67 10.51
CA HIS A 207 4.94 -11.45 11.95
C HIS A 207 3.67 -12.02 12.64
N PRO A 208 3.73 -12.52 13.90
CA PRO A 208 2.54 -12.99 14.62
C PRO A 208 1.40 -11.97 14.66
N GLY A 209 1.71 -10.68 14.84
CA GLY A 209 0.73 -9.60 14.84
C GLY A 209 0.02 -9.44 13.49
N THR A 210 0.69 -9.73 12.36
CA THR A 210 0.05 -9.78 11.04
C THR A 210 -0.94 -10.95 10.97
N THR A 211 -0.54 -12.14 11.44
CA THR A 211 -1.41 -13.33 11.51
C THR A 211 -2.63 -13.09 12.39
N GLU A 212 -2.48 -12.39 13.51
CA GLU A 212 -3.58 -12.02 14.40
C GLU A 212 -4.54 -11.02 13.73
N ALA A 213 -4.00 -9.95 13.14
CA ALA A 213 -4.80 -8.94 12.43
C ALA A 213 -5.64 -9.52 11.29
N MET A 214 -5.15 -10.56 10.60
CA MET A 214 -5.90 -11.26 9.55
C MET A 214 -7.14 -12.01 10.05
N ARG A 215 -7.22 -12.35 11.34
CA ARG A 215 -8.30 -13.15 11.92
C ARG A 215 -9.51 -12.32 12.36
N GLU A 216 -9.32 -11.02 12.49
CA GLU A 216 -10.33 -10.08 12.96
C GLU A 216 -10.79 -9.18 11.81
N PRO A 217 -12.00 -8.60 11.89
CA PRO A 217 -12.38 -7.48 11.04
C PRO A 217 -11.41 -6.31 11.26
N TYR A 218 -11.06 -5.61 10.20
CA TYR A 218 -10.16 -4.46 10.27
C TYR A 218 -10.71 -3.29 9.48
N VAL A 219 -10.41 -2.07 9.94
CA VAL A 219 -10.76 -0.86 9.21
C VAL A 219 -9.70 -0.66 8.15
N PHE A 220 -10.11 -0.79 6.90
CA PHE A 220 -9.21 -0.60 5.77
C PHE A 220 -8.99 0.89 5.45
N MET A 221 -10.05 1.70 5.49
CA MET A 221 -9.96 3.16 5.37
C MET A 221 -11.21 3.83 5.95
N GLU A 222 -11.05 4.92 6.73
CA GLU A 222 -12.12 5.82 7.22
C GLU A 222 -13.56 5.24 7.24
N GLY A 223 -13.78 4.21 8.06
CA GLY A 223 -15.09 3.59 8.30
C GLY A 223 -15.53 2.51 7.29
N VAL A 224 -14.65 2.11 6.36
CA VAL A 224 -14.78 0.90 5.54
C VAL A 224 -14.17 -0.25 6.32
N GLU A 225 -15.03 -1.14 6.79
CA GLU A 225 -14.64 -2.34 7.54
C GLU A 225 -14.52 -3.52 6.56
N MET A 226 -13.38 -4.20 6.62
CA MET A 226 -13.14 -5.41 5.85
C MET A 226 -13.38 -6.63 6.75
N PRO A 227 -13.95 -7.72 6.20
CA PRO A 227 -14.08 -8.96 6.95
C PRO A 227 -12.68 -9.58 7.22
N PRO A 228 -12.58 -10.49 8.19
CA PRO A 228 -11.40 -11.33 8.36
C PRO A 228 -10.98 -12.00 7.07
N LYS A 229 -9.67 -12.24 6.92
CA LYS A 229 -9.14 -12.99 5.79
C LYS A 229 -9.58 -14.45 5.87
N SER A 230 -9.77 -15.07 4.70
CA SER A 230 -10.00 -16.51 4.62
C SER A 230 -8.80 -17.28 5.17
N GLN A 231 -9.02 -18.47 5.73
CA GLN A 231 -7.95 -19.29 6.31
C GLN A 231 -6.78 -19.59 5.37
N THR A 232 -7.00 -19.61 4.05
CA THR A 232 -5.94 -19.81 3.05
C THR A 232 -4.97 -18.63 2.93
N ALA A 233 -5.26 -17.51 3.58
CA ALA A 233 -4.39 -16.34 3.67
C ALA A 233 -3.50 -16.35 4.92
N TYR A 234 -3.68 -17.30 5.84
CA TYR A 234 -2.92 -17.31 7.09
C TYR A 234 -1.48 -17.81 6.84
N PRO A 235 -0.47 -17.14 7.42
CA PRO A 235 0.92 -17.58 7.32
C PRO A 235 1.12 -19.00 7.86
N ASP A 236 1.96 -19.77 7.16
CA ASP A 236 2.39 -21.12 7.58
C ASP A 236 3.47 -21.06 8.67
N SER A 237 4.21 -19.95 8.76
CA SER A 237 5.28 -19.74 9.72
C SER A 237 5.33 -18.28 10.18
N GLU A 238 5.67 -18.10 11.45
CA GLU A 238 5.74 -16.77 12.07
C GLU A 238 7.19 -16.30 12.24
N ILE A 239 7.43 -15.01 11.97
CA ILE A 239 8.72 -14.33 12.17
C ILE A 239 8.56 -13.40 13.37
N ALA A 240 8.80 -13.94 14.57
CA ALA A 240 8.70 -13.19 15.83
C ALA A 240 10.00 -12.48 16.25
N SER A 241 11.11 -12.77 15.56
CA SER A 241 12.41 -12.14 15.75
C SER A 241 13.19 -12.20 14.45
N ASP A 242 14.25 -11.39 14.35
CA ASP A 242 15.17 -11.40 13.22
C ASP A 242 15.59 -12.82 12.83
N THR A 243 15.56 -13.09 11.53
CA THR A 243 15.85 -14.41 10.99
C THR A 243 16.53 -14.29 9.63
N ALA A 244 17.12 -15.40 9.18
CA ALA A 244 17.71 -15.51 7.87
C ALA A 244 17.54 -16.92 7.31
N PHE A 245 17.42 -17.01 5.99
CA PHE A 245 17.37 -18.28 5.27
C PHE A 245 17.97 -18.13 3.88
N VAL A 246 18.32 -19.25 3.26
CA VAL A 246 18.79 -19.26 1.87
C VAL A 246 17.59 -19.38 0.92
N SER A 247 17.61 -18.59 -0.15
CA SER A 247 16.62 -18.62 -1.23
C SER A 247 17.31 -18.27 -2.54
N ASN A 248 17.14 -19.12 -3.57
CA ASN A 248 17.66 -18.86 -4.92
C ASN A 248 19.17 -18.55 -4.97
N GLY A 249 19.95 -19.15 -4.05
CA GLY A 249 21.41 -19.02 -4.02
C GLY A 249 21.95 -17.82 -3.22
N GLU A 250 21.10 -17.04 -2.54
CA GLU A 250 21.53 -15.98 -1.63
C GLU A 250 20.87 -16.09 -0.25
N GLU A 251 21.51 -15.49 0.75
CA GLU A 251 20.92 -15.28 2.08
C GLU A 251 19.87 -14.16 1.98
N VAL A 252 18.68 -14.44 2.52
CA VAL A 252 17.62 -13.47 2.70
C VAL A 252 17.45 -13.27 4.19
N ARG A 253 17.67 -12.04 4.65
CA ARG A 253 17.48 -11.63 6.04
C ARG A 253 16.11 -10.98 6.18
N VAL A 254 15.42 -11.29 7.25
CA VAL A 254 14.15 -10.65 7.62
C VAL A 254 14.32 -10.09 9.02
N ALA A 255 14.18 -8.77 9.16
CA ALA A 255 14.26 -8.07 10.43
C ALA A 255 12.85 -7.69 10.90
N VAL A 256 12.60 -7.83 12.20
CA VAL A 256 11.35 -7.37 12.82
C VAL A 256 11.54 -5.91 13.23
N THR A 257 10.77 -5.01 12.64
CA THR A 257 10.95 -3.56 12.79
C THR A 257 9.61 -2.88 13.08
N PRO A 258 9.01 -3.08 14.27
CA PRO A 258 7.74 -2.46 14.62
C PRO A 258 7.81 -0.95 14.38
N ALA A 259 6.94 -0.48 13.49
CA ALA A 259 6.86 0.92 13.10
C ALA A 259 5.43 1.23 12.67
N HIS A 260 5.07 0.98 11.42
CA HIS A 260 3.79 1.39 10.84
C HIS A 260 2.57 0.68 11.44
N THR A 261 2.69 -0.60 11.81
CA THR A 261 1.58 -1.42 12.31
C THR A 261 1.89 -2.21 13.59
N GLY A 262 3.11 -2.07 14.12
CA GLY A 262 3.61 -2.86 15.26
C GLY A 262 3.99 -4.31 14.91
N ALA A 263 3.78 -4.71 13.64
CA ALA A 263 4.02 -6.05 13.12
C ALA A 263 4.84 -6.03 11.82
N ASP A 264 5.65 -4.98 11.64
CA ASP A 264 6.31 -4.70 10.36
C ASP A 264 7.63 -5.46 10.22
N LEU A 265 7.90 -5.92 9.00
CA LEU A 265 9.12 -6.63 8.63
C LEU A 265 9.87 -5.89 7.51
N VAL A 266 11.20 -5.89 7.59
CA VAL A 266 12.09 -5.53 6.48
C VAL A 266 12.74 -6.79 5.91
N VAL A 267 12.77 -6.92 4.59
CA VAL A 267 13.42 -8.05 3.88
C VAL A 267 14.65 -7.55 3.14
N TYR A 268 15.81 -8.18 3.38
CA TYR A 268 17.08 -7.86 2.72
C TYR A 268 17.67 -9.06 1.97
N PHE A 269 17.87 -8.89 0.67
CA PHE A 269 18.54 -9.83 -0.23
C PHE A 269 20.03 -9.51 -0.29
N THR A 270 20.87 -10.32 0.35
CA THR A 270 22.25 -9.93 0.67
C THR A 270 23.16 -9.81 -0.55
N GLU A 271 23.04 -10.73 -1.51
CA GLU A 271 23.88 -10.75 -2.71
C GLU A 271 23.34 -9.77 -3.76
N SER A 272 22.01 -9.69 -3.88
CA SER A 272 21.34 -8.72 -4.75
C SER A 272 21.47 -7.28 -4.22
N ARG A 273 21.77 -7.09 -2.93
CA ARG A 273 21.89 -5.81 -2.22
C ARG A 273 20.63 -4.96 -2.33
N VAL A 274 19.48 -5.61 -2.17
CA VAL A 274 18.16 -4.98 -2.23
C VAL A 274 17.47 -5.16 -0.89
N ALA A 275 16.96 -4.08 -0.31
CA ALA A 275 16.13 -4.09 0.88
C ALA A 275 14.71 -3.60 0.54
N HIS A 276 13.69 -4.31 1.00
CA HIS A 276 12.29 -3.90 0.96
C HIS A 276 11.82 -3.60 2.37
N PHE A 277 11.44 -2.35 2.60
CA PHE A 277 11.12 -1.81 3.92
C PHE A 277 9.63 -1.94 4.30
N GLY A 278 8.80 -2.52 3.42
CA GLY A 278 7.36 -2.33 3.52
C GLY A 278 7.05 -0.83 3.60
N ASP A 279 6.23 -0.46 4.58
CA ASP A 279 5.85 0.93 4.84
C ASP A 279 6.63 1.58 6.00
N THR A 280 7.66 0.91 6.54
CA THR A 280 8.50 1.48 7.60
C THR A 280 9.31 2.70 7.12
N TYR A 281 9.51 2.85 5.81
CA TYR A 281 10.14 4.02 5.20
C TYR A 281 9.52 4.36 3.84
N LEU A 282 8.82 5.49 3.77
CA LEU A 282 8.20 6.00 2.53
C LEU A 282 8.87 7.32 2.10
N ALA A 283 9.71 7.26 1.06
CA ALA A 283 10.42 8.43 0.57
C ALA A 283 9.46 9.53 0.08
N GLY A 284 9.53 10.72 0.68
CA GLY A 284 8.69 11.87 0.30
C GLY A 284 7.30 11.90 0.97
N ASN A 285 6.95 10.87 1.74
CA ASN A 285 5.78 10.87 2.60
C ASN A 285 6.23 10.89 4.07
N PRO A 286 6.20 12.04 4.76
CA PRO A 286 6.57 12.13 6.17
C PRO A 286 5.52 11.52 7.10
N MET A 287 4.47 10.89 6.57
CA MET A 287 3.60 9.98 7.31
C MET A 287 4.37 8.67 7.62
N MET A 288 5.60 8.79 8.14
CA MET A 288 6.22 7.78 8.99
C MET A 288 5.45 7.87 10.30
N PHE A 289 4.31 7.18 10.36
CA PHE A 289 3.63 6.96 11.62
C PHE A 289 4.29 5.74 12.21
N PRO A 290 4.97 5.83 13.36
CA PRO A 290 5.12 4.66 14.21
C PRO A 290 3.75 4.14 14.70
N GLY A 291 2.61 4.52 14.12
CA GLY A 291 1.30 4.35 14.75
C GLY A 291 1.32 4.90 16.19
N ASN A 292 1.09 4.02 17.16
CA ASN A 292 1.20 4.27 18.62
C ASN A 292 2.58 3.87 19.21
N GLU A 293 3.56 3.55 18.39
CA GLU A 293 4.88 3.04 18.78
C GLU A 293 5.87 4.17 19.11
N ASP A 294 6.92 3.80 19.84
CA ASP A 294 7.98 4.70 20.30
C ASP A 294 8.91 5.10 19.14
N ALA A 295 8.98 6.40 18.85
CA ALA A 295 9.79 6.94 17.77
C ALA A 295 11.31 6.71 17.98
N ASP A 296 11.79 6.68 19.23
CA ASP A 296 13.19 6.43 19.52
C ASP A 296 13.52 4.94 19.25
N ALA A 297 12.63 4.04 19.65
CA ALA A 297 12.77 2.61 19.36
C ALA A 297 12.78 2.31 17.84
N PHE A 298 11.97 3.04 17.06
CA PHE A 298 12.01 2.94 15.61
C PHE A 298 13.38 3.35 15.03
N LEU A 299 13.95 4.47 15.47
CA LEU A 299 15.24 4.95 15.01
C LEU A 299 16.37 3.98 15.40
N ASP A 300 16.37 3.47 16.62
CA ASP A 300 17.34 2.46 17.09
C ASP A 300 17.25 1.18 16.25
N ASN A 301 16.03 0.72 15.93
CA ASN A 301 15.81 -0.45 15.07
C ASN A 301 16.31 -0.20 13.64
N LEU A 302 16.08 1.01 13.10
CA LEU A 302 16.57 1.39 11.78
C LEU A 302 18.11 1.45 11.74
N GLU A 303 18.75 2.02 12.76
CA GLU A 303 20.21 2.05 12.87
C GLU A 303 20.80 0.63 12.94
N SER A 304 20.26 -0.22 13.83
CA SER A 304 20.66 -1.63 13.95
C SER A 304 20.52 -2.38 12.62
N LEU A 305 19.40 -2.17 11.91
CA LEU A 305 19.15 -2.74 10.60
C LEU A 305 20.20 -2.28 9.57
N LEU A 306 20.46 -0.97 9.49
CA LEU A 306 21.44 -0.40 8.56
C LEU A 306 22.86 -0.90 8.84
N ASP A 307 23.23 -1.05 10.11
CA ASP A 307 24.50 -1.64 10.52
C ASP A 307 24.60 -3.11 10.10
N SER A 308 23.51 -3.87 10.24
CA SER A 308 23.45 -5.27 9.81
C SER A 308 23.62 -5.45 8.30
N MET A 309 23.21 -4.46 7.49
CA MET A 309 23.40 -4.44 6.04
C MET A 309 24.86 -4.14 5.64
N HIS A 310 25.65 -3.57 6.55
CA HIS A 310 27.04 -3.18 6.33
C HIS A 310 27.98 -3.69 7.44
N PRO A 311 28.17 -5.02 7.60
CA PRO A 311 28.93 -5.61 8.70
C PRO A 311 30.44 -5.28 8.73
N GLY A 312 30.93 -4.40 7.85
CA GLY A 312 32.33 -3.94 7.80
C GLY A 312 32.54 -2.45 8.09
N ARG A 313 31.52 -1.71 8.56
CA ARG A 313 31.61 -0.28 8.90
C ARG A 313 31.41 -0.01 10.40
N SER A 314 32.01 -0.80 11.27
CA SER A 314 32.23 -0.34 12.64
C SER A 314 33.36 0.71 12.64
N SER A 315 33.07 1.90 13.19
CA SER A 315 33.99 3.02 13.40
C SER A 315 35.32 2.62 14.07
#